data_AF-A0A1E4RDS3-F1
#
_entry.id   AF-A0A1E4RDS3-F1
#
_cell.length_a   1.000
_cell.length_b   1.000
_cell.length_c   1.000
_cell.angle_alpha   90.00
_cell.angle_beta   90.00
_cell.angle_gamma   90.00
#
_symmetry.space_group_name_H-M   'P 1'
#
loop_
_entity.id
_entity.type
_entity.pdbx_description
1 polymer ?
#
loop_
_entity_poly.entity_id
_entity_poly.type
_entity_poly.pdbx_seq_one_letter_code
_entity_poly.pdbx_strand_id
1 'polypeptide(L)'
;MSSISTAALQNLDESSRKEIMQFVESENSKSKVQMSIHNFTDMCFKKCNKDKPILSADLNSGEEQCLTNCLNRFLDTNIRVVQALQGVQK
;
A
#
# COMPACT_ATOMS: atom_id res chain seq x y z
N MET A 1 11.27 -1.88 7.56
CA MET A 1 11.10 -0.41 7.59
C MET A 1 12.39 0.21 8.08
N SER A 2 12.89 1.22 7.38
CA SER A 2 14.15 1.91 7.64
C SER A 2 14.06 2.72 8.94
N SER A 3 14.43 2.12 10.07
CA SER A 3 14.58 2.82 11.34
C SER A 3 15.88 3.62 11.31
N ILE A 4 15.80 4.93 11.09
CA ILE A 4 16.96 5.81 11.29
C ILE A 4 17.29 5.87 12.78
N SER A 5 18.55 5.62 13.11
CA SER A 5 19.07 5.75 14.46
C SER A 5 18.90 7.19 14.97
N THR A 6 18.21 7.35 16.09
CA THR A 6 18.02 8.64 16.76
C THR A 6 19.35 9.31 17.12
N ALA A 7 20.41 8.52 17.37
CA ALA A 7 21.75 9.01 17.61
C ALA A 7 22.40 9.62 16.36
N ALA A 8 22.06 9.13 15.16
CA ALA A 8 22.53 9.72 13.90
C ALA A 8 21.89 11.09 13.63
N LEU A 9 20.64 11.30 14.07
CA LEU A 9 19.92 12.57 13.93
C LEU A 9 20.42 13.66 14.90
N GLN A 10 20.95 13.27 16.06
CA GLN A 10 21.46 14.20 17.08
C GLN A 10 22.82 14.83 16.70
N ASN A 11 23.64 14.12 15.90
CA ASN A 11 24.94 14.61 15.45
C ASN A 11 24.88 15.54 14.23
N LEU A 12 23.69 15.83 13.71
CA LEU A 12 23.48 16.72 12.57
C LEU A 12 23.15 18.14 13.03
N ASP A 13 23.56 19.13 12.21
CA ASP A 13 23.10 20.50 12.33
C ASP A 13 21.58 20.59 12.07
N GLU A 14 20.97 21.69 12.53
CA GLU A 14 19.51 21.85 12.51
C GLU A 14 18.92 21.84 11.09
N SER A 15 19.64 22.40 10.11
CA SER A 15 19.20 22.43 8.71
C SER A 15 19.18 21.01 8.13
N SER A 16 20.30 20.29 8.25
CA SER A 16 20.41 18.90 7.79
C SER A 16 19.40 17.97 8.46
N ARG A 17 19.13 18.16 9.76
CA ARG A 17 18.13 17.38 10.48
C ARG A 17 16.73 17.58 9.88
N LYS A 18 16.36 18.82 9.57
CA LYS A 18 15.06 19.15 8.99
C LYS A 18 14.89 18.55 7.59
N GLU A 19 15.92 18.64 6.76
CA GLU A 19 15.91 18.04 5.41
C GLU A 19 15.78 16.51 5.47
N ILE A 20 16.53 15.85 6.34
CA ILE A 20 16.44 14.39 6.50
C ILE A 20 15.07 13.98 7.03
N MET A 21 14.50 14.70 8.01
CA MET A 21 13.15 14.40 8.50
C MET A 21 12.11 14.47 7.38
N GLN A 22 12.17 15.51 6.53
CA GLN A 22 11.28 15.66 5.39
C GLN A 22 11.49 14.56 4.34
N PHE A 23 12.75 14.20 4.05
CA PHE A 23 13.07 13.10 3.15
C PHE A 23 12.51 11.77 3.68
N VAL A 24 12.71 11.47 4.96
CA VAL A 24 12.25 10.24 5.62
C VAL A 24 10.74 10.14 5.60
N GLU A 25 10.03 11.24 5.85
CA GLU A 25 8.57 11.27 5.77
C GLU A 25 8.08 10.94 4.36
N SER A 26 8.72 11.53 3.33
CA SER A 26 8.44 11.23 1.93
C SER A 26 8.69 9.75 1.59
N GLU A 27 9.84 9.21 1.98
CA GLU A 27 10.19 7.81 1.73
C GLU A 27 9.28 6.83 2.49
N ASN A 28 8.89 7.16 3.72
CA ASN A 28 7.91 6.37 4.48
C ASN A 28 6.54 6.36 3.79
N SER A 29 6.09 7.49 3.26
CA SER A 29 4.86 7.58 2.49
C SER A 29 4.92 6.67 1.25
N LYS A 30 6.01 6.75 0.47
CA LYS A 30 6.25 5.87 -0.68
C LYS A 30 6.28 4.40 -0.29
N SER A 31 6.94 4.05 0.81
CA SER A 31 7.01 2.68 1.31
C SER A 31 5.63 2.14 1.69
N LYS A 32 4.76 2.95 2.31
CA LYS A 32 3.37 2.55 2.62
C LYS A 32 2.56 2.26 1.37
N VAL A 33 2.71 3.07 0.33
CA VAL A 33 2.07 2.85 -0.98
C VAL A 33 2.58 1.55 -1.61
N GLN A 34 3.90 1.33 -1.63
CA GLN A 34 4.49 0.10 -2.17
C GLN A 34 4.01 -1.17 -1.44
N MET A 35 3.95 -1.14 -0.11
CA MET A 35 3.41 -2.27 0.66
C MET A 35 1.94 -2.53 0.32
N SER A 36 1.15 -1.47 0.15
CA SER A 36 -0.26 -1.60 -0.27
C SER A 36 -0.37 -2.22 -1.66
N ILE A 37 0.47 -1.80 -2.62
CA ILE A 37 0.53 -2.37 -3.97
C ILE A 37 0.83 -3.86 -3.88
N HIS A 38 1.90 -4.27 -3.17
CA HIS A 38 2.25 -5.68 -3.02
C HIS A 38 1.11 -6.51 -2.43
N ASN A 39 0.45 -6.00 -1.38
CA ASN A 39 -0.68 -6.68 -0.75
C ASN A 39 -1.87 -6.84 -1.71
N PHE A 40 -2.22 -5.78 -2.45
CA PHE A 40 -3.32 -5.83 -3.41
C PHE A 40 -3.01 -6.74 -4.59
N THR A 41 -1.79 -6.68 -5.12
CA THR A 41 -1.34 -7.58 -6.20
C THR A 41 -1.44 -9.04 -5.76
N ASP A 42 -0.90 -9.41 -4.60
CA ASP A 42 -0.94 -10.79 -4.10
C ASP A 42 -2.39 -11.28 -3.91
N MET A 43 -3.21 -10.48 -3.22
CA MET A 43 -4.59 -10.83 -2.93
C MET A 43 -5.43 -10.94 -4.20
N CYS A 44 -5.38 -9.94 -5.07
CA CYS A 44 -6.23 -9.88 -6.26
C CYS A 44 -5.79 -10.88 -7.32
N PHE A 45 -4.49 -11.11 -7.49
CA PHE A 45 -4.00 -12.15 -8.39
C PHE A 45 -4.53 -13.53 -7.96
N LYS A 46 -4.40 -13.89 -6.67
CA LYS A 46 -4.93 -15.14 -6.11
C LYS A 46 -6.44 -15.29 -6.28
N LYS A 47 -7.21 -14.19 -6.17
CA LYS A 47 -8.67 -14.22 -6.33
C LYS A 47 -9.10 -14.34 -7.80
N CYS A 48 -8.44 -13.60 -8.69
CA CYS A 48 -8.84 -13.51 -10.09
C CYS A 48 -8.40 -14.69 -10.95
N ASN A 49 -7.28 -15.31 -10.57
CA ASN A 49 -6.68 -16.44 -11.27
C ASN A 49 -6.84 -17.77 -10.51
N LYS A 50 -7.70 -17.78 -9.47
CA LYS A 50 -8.02 -19.02 -8.75
C LYS A 50 -8.58 -20.05 -9.73
N ASP A 51 -8.00 -21.24 -9.74
CA ASP A 51 -8.45 -22.38 -10.55
C ASP A 51 -8.44 -22.11 -12.08
N LYS A 52 -7.69 -21.09 -12.54
CA LYS A 52 -7.51 -20.77 -13.96
C LYS A 52 -6.07 -21.05 -14.39
N PRO A 53 -5.84 -21.70 -15.55
CA PRO A 53 -4.49 -21.83 -16.10
C PRO A 53 -3.97 -20.47 -16.58
N ILE A 54 -2.70 -20.17 -16.27
CA ILE A 54 -2.01 -19.01 -16.84
C ILE A 54 -1.58 -19.38 -18.26
N LEU A 55 -2.21 -18.78 -19.26
CA LEU A 55 -2.00 -19.12 -20.68
C LEU A 55 -1.06 -18.14 -21.42
N SER A 56 -0.84 -16.95 -20.87
CA SER A 56 -0.04 -15.88 -21.46
C SER A 56 0.72 -15.11 -20.38
N ALA A 57 1.77 -14.39 -20.77
CA ALA A 57 2.46 -13.42 -19.93
C ALA A 57 1.64 -12.12 -19.77
N ASP A 58 0.80 -11.82 -20.75
CA ASP A 58 -0.09 -10.65 -20.73
C ASP A 58 -1.45 -11.01 -20.13
N LEU A 59 -2.06 -10.02 -19.47
CA LEU A 59 -3.41 -10.16 -18.92
C LEU A 59 -4.44 -10.16 -20.07
N ASN A 60 -5.38 -11.10 -20.03
CA ASN A 60 -6.55 -11.01 -20.90
C ASN A 60 -7.58 -10.02 -20.33
N SER A 61 -8.54 -9.60 -21.16
CA SER A 61 -9.56 -8.61 -20.77
C SER A 61 -10.37 -9.00 -19.52
N GLY A 62 -10.61 -10.30 -19.32
CA GLY A 62 -11.31 -10.80 -18.13
C GLY A 62 -10.46 -10.72 -16.86
N GLU A 63 -9.16 -10.97 -16.97
CA GLU A 63 -8.20 -10.82 -15.86
C GLU A 63 -8.03 -9.35 -15.47
N GLU A 64 -7.83 -8.46 -16.45
CA GLU A 64 -7.74 -7.01 -16.22
C GLU A 64 -8.99 -6.46 -15.51
N GLN A 65 -10.18 -6.85 -16.00
CA GLN A 65 -11.43 -6.42 -15.40
C GLN A 65 -11.62 -7.00 -13.99
N CYS A 66 -11.23 -8.26 -13.77
CA CYS A 66 -11.29 -8.85 -12.44
C CYS A 66 -10.35 -8.14 -11.45
N LEU A 67 -9.10 -7.87 -11.83
CA LEU A 67 -8.12 -7.21 -10.97
C LEU A 67 -8.58 -5.79 -10.59
N THR A 68 -9.09 -5.04 -11.57
CA THR A 68 -9.65 -3.70 -11.35
C THR A 68 -10.82 -3.74 -10.37
N ASN A 69 -11.76 -4.66 -10.57
CA ASN A 69 -12.91 -4.83 -9.68
C ASN A 69 -12.51 -5.29 -8.28
N CYS A 70 -11.52 -6.19 -8.18
CA CYS A 70 -11.03 -6.68 -6.90
C CYS A 70 -10.47 -5.54 -6.04
N LEU A 71 -9.63 -4.69 -6.63
CA LEU A 71 -9.07 -3.54 -5.93
C LEU A 71 -10.15 -2.55 -5.49
N ASN A 72 -11.03 -2.14 -6.41
CA ASN A 72 -12.12 -1.20 -6.10
C ASN A 72 -13.00 -1.72 -4.95
N ARG A 73 -13.42 -2.99 -5.01
CA ARG A 73 -14.24 -3.60 -3.95
C ARG A 73 -13.54 -3.66 -2.61
N PHE A 74 -12.22 -3.89 -2.59
CA PHE A 74 -11.46 -3.86 -1.35
C PHE A 74 -11.47 -2.45 -0.74
N LEU A 75 -11.21 -1.41 -1.55
CA LEU A 75 -11.20 -0.03 -1.09
C LEU A 75 -12.57 0.41 -0.58
N ASP A 76 -13.65 0.11 -1.33
CA ASP A 76 -15.03 0.41 -0.91
C ASP A 76 -15.37 -0.23 0.43
N THR A 77 -15.01 -1.52 0.58
CA THR A 77 -15.25 -2.26 1.82
C THR A 77 -14.44 -1.69 2.98
N ASN A 78 -13.16 -1.35 2.74
CA ASN A 78 -12.29 -0.78 3.75
C ASN A 78 -12.83 0.56 4.26
N ILE A 79 -13.23 1.46 3.35
CA ILE A 79 -13.86 2.75 3.69
C ILE A 79 -15.12 2.51 4.52
N ARG A 80 -15.99 1.58 4.09
CA ARG A 80 -17.23 1.29 4.82
C ARG A 80 -16.98 0.76 6.24
N VAL A 81 -15.99 -0.11 6.41
CA VAL A 81 -15.58 -0.64 7.71
C VAL A 81 -15.04 0.48 8.60
N VAL A 82 -14.16 1.33 8.08
CA VAL A 82 -13.60 2.47 8.84
C VAL A 82 -14.71 3.43 9.27
N GLN A 83 -15.63 3.77 8.37
CA GLN A 83 -16.79 4.62 8.69
C GLN A 83 -17.66 4.00 9.79
N ALA A 84 -17.91 2.69 9.75
CA ALA A 84 -18.66 2.00 10.78
C ALA A 84 -17.94 2.06 12.14
N LEU A 85 -16.63 1.82 12.18
CA LEU A 85 -15.83 1.90 13.41
C LEU A 85 -15.80 3.31 14.00
N GLN A 86 -15.66 4.34 13.17
CA GLN A 86 -15.72 5.74 13.61
C GLN A 86 -17.11 6.11 14.15
N GLY A 87 -18.18 5.55 13.57
CA GLY A 87 -19.54 5.73 14.07
C GLY A 87 -19.82 5.01 15.40
N VAL A 88 -19.11 3.91 15.69
CA VAL A 88 -19.20 3.14 16.94
C VAL A 88 -18.40 3.80 18.09
N GLN A 89 -17.48 4.72 17.80
CA GLN A 89 -16.71 5.46 18.81
C GLN A 89 -17.44 6.68 19.42
N LYS A 90 -18.75 6.83 19.18
CA LYS A 90 -19.62 7.83 19.85
C LYS A 90 -20.61 7.14 20.77
#